data_AF-A0A4R4MQH4-F1
#
_entry.id   AF-A0A4R4MQH4-F1
#
_cell.length_a   1.000
_cell.length_b   1.000
_cell.length_c   1.000
_cell.angle_alpha   90.00
_cell.angle_beta   90.00
_cell.angle_gamma   90.00
#
_symmetry.space_group_name_H-M   'P 1'
#
loop_
_entity.id
_entity.type
_entity.pdbx_description
1 polymer ?
#
loop_
_entity_poly.entity_id
_entity_poly.type
_entity_poly.pdbx_seq_one_letter_code
_entity_poly.pdbx_strand_id
1 'polypeptide(L)'
;MSAAATEIRTAIRKVLASWASLVADERRLQRPPRDIRALAQFLCRHAEWLAAHPAAAEIVDEIGDLTRAARKTAYSKGGGRVPVGSCPTCSGELVAHMRRREDALPAEIVCTTYPDHRWPATRWATLARQIQGR
;
A
#
# COMPACT_ATOMS: atom_id res chain seq x y z
N MET A 1 16.58 6.33 -8.90
CA MET A 1 15.97 5.59 -7.77
C MET A 1 16.37 6.32 -6.49
N SER A 2 15.45 6.63 -5.56
CA SER A 2 15.83 7.35 -4.33
C SER A 2 16.62 6.44 -3.38
N ALA A 3 17.46 7.01 -2.52
CA ALA A 3 18.18 6.26 -1.48
C ALA A 3 17.22 5.41 -0.64
N ALA A 4 16.11 6.00 -0.19
CA ALA A 4 15.05 5.29 0.54
C ALA A 4 14.44 4.11 -0.24
N ALA A 5 14.26 4.23 -1.56
CA ALA A 5 13.74 3.12 -2.37
C ALA A 5 14.76 1.97 -2.49
N THR A 6 16.05 2.30 -2.60
CA THR A 6 17.14 1.31 -2.63
C THR A 6 17.28 0.60 -1.28
N GLU A 7 17.18 1.34 -0.18
CA GLU A 7 17.22 0.79 1.19
C GLU A 7 16.05 -0.18 1.42
N ILE A 8 14.82 0.23 1.10
CA ILE A 8 13.65 -0.64 1.23
C ILE A 8 13.77 -1.87 0.33
N ARG A 9 14.24 -1.72 -0.92
CA ARG A 9 14.45 -2.88 -1.81
C ARG A 9 15.46 -3.86 -1.21
N THR A 10 16.50 -3.35 -0.56
CA THR A 10 17.52 -4.17 0.12
C THR A 10 16.93 -4.88 1.33
N ALA A 11 16.13 -4.20 2.15
CA ALA A 11 15.45 -4.77 3.30
C ALA A 11 14.47 -5.89 2.88
N ILE A 12 13.65 -5.66 1.84
CA ILE A 12 12.74 -6.67 1.27
C ILE A 12 13.52 -7.93 0.88
N ARG A 13 14.62 -7.77 0.12
CA ARG A 13 15.43 -8.91 -0.31
C ARG A 13 15.98 -9.68 0.90
N LYS A 14 16.47 -8.97 1.93
CA LYS A 14 17.07 -9.60 3.12
C LYS A 14 16.04 -10.44 3.88
N VAL A 15 14.87 -9.89 4.16
CA VAL A 15 13.80 -10.60 4.89
C VAL A 15 13.29 -11.81 4.09
N LEU A 16 12.97 -11.63 2.81
CA LEU A 16 12.52 -12.74 1.97
C LEU A 16 13.58 -13.84 1.86
N ALA A 17 14.87 -13.49 1.82
CA ALA A 17 15.95 -14.48 1.81
C ALA A 17 16.11 -15.21 3.14
N SER A 18 15.85 -14.53 4.26
CA SER A 18 15.84 -15.15 5.60
C SER A 18 14.75 -16.21 5.68
N TRP A 19 13.51 -15.85 5.38
CA TRP A 19 12.37 -16.76 5.40
C TRP A 19 12.52 -17.90 4.38
N ALA A 20 13.02 -17.62 3.18
CA ALA A 20 13.26 -18.66 2.19
C ALA A 20 14.36 -19.64 2.63
N SER A 21 15.35 -19.18 3.40
CA SER A 21 16.38 -20.06 3.97
C SER A 21 15.78 -20.94 5.06
N LEU A 22 14.96 -20.38 5.97
CA LEU A 22 14.26 -21.16 7.00
C LEU A 22 13.42 -22.29 6.38
N VAL A 23 12.58 -21.95 5.40
CA VAL A 23 11.75 -22.94 4.69
C VAL A 23 12.61 -23.99 3.98
N ALA A 24 13.69 -23.57 3.31
CA ALA A 24 14.58 -24.49 2.60
C ALA A 24 15.31 -25.44 3.56
N ASP A 25 15.77 -24.93 4.70
CA ASP A 25 16.55 -25.70 5.65
C ASP A 25 15.67 -26.71 6.39
N GLU A 26 14.52 -26.28 6.91
CA GLU A 26 13.60 -27.16 7.65
C GLU A 26 12.90 -28.19 6.76
N ARG A 27 12.54 -27.80 5.53
CA ARG A 27 11.91 -28.71 4.57
C ARG A 27 12.91 -29.46 3.69
N ARG A 28 14.22 -29.24 3.89
CA ARG A 28 15.32 -29.84 3.12
C ARG A 28 15.20 -29.64 1.61
N LEU A 29 14.86 -28.43 1.18
CA LEU A 29 14.68 -28.04 -0.22
C LEU A 29 15.90 -27.30 -0.76
N GLN A 30 16.01 -27.24 -2.09
CA GLN A 30 16.94 -26.34 -2.75
C GLN A 30 16.53 -24.88 -2.52
N ARG A 31 17.50 -24.03 -2.15
CA ARG A 31 17.25 -22.59 -1.94
C ARG A 31 16.97 -21.90 -3.28
N PRO A 32 15.97 -20.99 -3.35
CA PRO A 32 15.71 -20.23 -4.56
C PRO A 32 16.81 -19.20 -4.84
N PRO A 33 16.91 -18.69 -6.08
CA PRO A 33 17.72 -17.52 -6.40
C PRO A 33 17.44 -16.31 -5.49
N ARG A 34 18.45 -15.49 -5.23
CA ARG A 34 18.39 -14.35 -4.28
C ARG A 34 17.81 -13.06 -4.84
N ASP A 35 17.03 -13.13 -5.91
CA ASP A 35 16.23 -12.00 -6.38
C ASP A 35 14.84 -12.00 -5.74
N ILE A 36 14.25 -10.82 -5.58
CA ILE A 36 13.00 -10.62 -4.84
C ILE A 36 11.85 -11.45 -5.43
N ARG A 37 11.79 -11.61 -6.77
CA ARG A 37 10.69 -12.33 -7.43
C ARG A 37 10.79 -13.82 -7.12
N ALA A 38 11.95 -14.43 -7.30
CA ALA A 38 12.15 -15.85 -7.02
C ALA A 38 11.89 -16.19 -5.54
N LEU A 39 12.38 -15.36 -4.62
CA LEU A 39 12.15 -15.53 -3.19
C LEU A 39 10.65 -15.45 -2.84
N ALA A 40 9.94 -14.43 -3.34
CA ALA A 40 8.51 -14.29 -3.10
C ALA A 40 7.71 -15.49 -3.65
N GLN A 41 8.01 -15.93 -4.87
CA GLN A 41 7.34 -17.10 -5.46
C GLN A 41 7.59 -18.38 -4.66
N PHE A 42 8.81 -18.59 -4.17
CA PHE A 42 9.15 -19.73 -3.32
C PHE A 42 8.34 -19.71 -2.01
N LEU A 43 8.26 -18.56 -1.35
CA LEU A 43 7.48 -18.40 -0.12
C LEU A 43 5.98 -18.60 -0.36
N CYS A 44 5.42 -18.05 -1.45
CA CYS A 44 4.01 -18.25 -1.80
C CYS A 44 3.66 -19.74 -2.01
N ARG A 45 4.54 -20.53 -2.63
CA ARG A 45 4.34 -21.98 -2.78
C ARG A 45 4.37 -22.74 -1.45
N HIS A 46 4.87 -22.13 -0.39
CA HIS A 46 5.02 -22.73 0.93
C HIS A 46 4.23 -21.96 2.00
N ALA A 47 3.27 -21.13 1.58
CA ALA A 47 2.48 -20.31 2.48
C ALA A 47 1.64 -21.13 3.46
N GLU A 48 1.07 -22.25 3.03
CA GLU A 48 0.31 -23.15 3.92
C GLU A 48 1.20 -23.77 5.00
N TRP A 49 2.42 -24.18 4.63
CA TRP A 49 3.39 -24.70 5.59
C TRP A 49 3.85 -23.61 6.57
N LEU A 50 4.13 -22.40 6.08
CA LEU A 50 4.47 -21.25 6.90
C LEU A 50 3.35 -20.85 7.86
N ALA A 51 2.08 -20.97 7.44
CA ALA A 51 0.93 -20.67 8.28
C ALA A 51 0.76 -21.66 9.45
N ALA A 52 1.25 -22.90 9.30
CA ALA A 52 1.27 -23.91 10.35
C ALA A 52 2.56 -23.90 11.20
N HIS A 53 3.55 -23.11 10.81
CA HIS A 53 4.84 -23.03 11.49
C HIS A 53 4.73 -22.20 12.80
N PRO A 54 5.47 -22.53 13.88
CA PRO A 54 5.42 -21.77 15.14
C PRO A 54 5.69 -20.26 14.98
N ALA A 55 6.56 -19.89 14.03
CA ALA A 55 6.90 -18.50 13.70
C ALA A 55 5.93 -17.83 12.69
N ALA A 56 4.72 -18.36 12.50
CA ALA A 56 3.76 -17.82 11.53
C ALA A 56 3.39 -16.35 11.78
N ALA A 57 3.28 -15.94 13.06
CA ALA A 57 3.01 -14.55 13.41
C ALA A 57 4.17 -13.63 13.01
N GLU A 58 5.41 -14.05 13.24
CA GLU A 58 6.61 -13.26 12.95
C GLU A 58 6.75 -12.97 11.45
N ILE A 59 6.53 -13.97 10.58
CA ILE A 59 6.61 -13.73 9.13
C ILE A 59 5.52 -12.78 8.64
N VAL A 60 4.31 -12.87 9.20
CA VAL A 60 3.21 -11.95 8.86
C VAL A 60 3.55 -10.53 9.28
N ASP A 61 4.10 -10.35 10.47
CA ASP A 61 4.50 -9.03 10.98
C ASP A 61 5.64 -8.44 10.16
N GLU A 62 6.71 -9.19 9.91
CA GLU A 62 7.87 -8.71 9.13
C GLU A 62 7.49 -8.35 7.69
N ILE A 63 6.72 -9.22 7.01
CA ILE A 63 6.24 -8.94 5.64
C ILE A 63 5.27 -7.75 5.65
N GLY A 64 4.41 -7.66 6.67
CA GLY A 64 3.47 -6.56 6.88
C GLY A 64 4.17 -5.21 7.03
N ASP A 65 5.20 -5.13 7.88
CA ASP A 65 6.01 -3.94 8.10
C ASP A 65 6.75 -3.51 6.84
N LEU A 66 7.38 -4.45 6.14
CA LEU A 66 8.04 -4.15 4.87
C LEU A 66 7.05 -3.67 3.80
N THR A 67 5.86 -4.26 3.75
CA THR A 67 4.81 -3.83 2.81
C THR A 67 4.36 -2.41 3.11
N ARG A 68 4.14 -2.07 4.38
CA ARG A 68 3.80 -0.71 4.82
C ARG A 68 4.91 0.27 4.46
N ALA A 69 6.15 -0.04 4.78
CA ALA A 69 7.31 0.79 4.48
C ALA A 69 7.53 0.96 2.97
N ALA A 70 7.38 -0.10 2.18
CA ALA A 70 7.49 -0.06 0.73
C ALA A 70 6.37 0.76 0.08
N ARG A 71 5.13 0.61 0.55
CA ARG A 71 4.02 1.45 0.09
C ARG A 71 4.26 2.91 0.47
N LYS A 72 4.68 3.18 1.71
CA LYS A 72 5.04 4.54 2.13
C LYS A 72 6.11 5.10 1.22
N THR A 73 7.20 4.38 0.94
CA THR A 73 8.28 4.88 0.08
C THR A 73 7.86 5.05 -1.38
N ALA A 74 7.17 4.06 -1.97
CA ALA A 74 6.71 4.11 -3.36
C ALA A 74 5.66 5.20 -3.60
N TYR A 75 4.78 5.45 -2.61
CA TYR A 75 3.67 6.39 -2.71
C TYR A 75 3.87 7.66 -1.85
N SER A 76 5.05 7.86 -1.26
CA SER A 76 5.41 8.99 -0.38
C SER A 76 5.34 10.35 -1.07
N LYS A 77 5.17 10.38 -2.40
CA LYS A 77 5.30 11.59 -3.21
C LYS A 77 4.09 11.91 -4.10
N GLY A 78 2.87 11.48 -3.76
CA GLY A 78 1.73 11.63 -4.67
C GLY A 78 0.36 11.86 -4.04
N GLY A 79 0.28 12.73 -3.03
CA GLY A 79 -0.98 13.40 -2.69
C GLY A 79 -1.59 13.13 -1.33
N GLY A 80 -1.64 14.15 -0.48
CA GLY A 80 -2.34 14.06 0.81
C GLY A 80 -3.83 13.80 0.59
N ARG A 81 -4.35 12.77 1.27
CA ARG A 81 -5.79 12.61 1.49
C ARG A 81 -6.19 13.57 2.59
N VAL A 82 -7.03 14.55 2.30
CA VAL A 82 -7.55 15.47 3.30
C VAL A 82 -9.06 15.27 3.46
N PRO A 83 -9.55 14.96 4.67
CA PRO A 83 -10.98 14.94 4.93
C PRO A 83 -11.61 16.28 4.61
N VAL A 84 -12.72 16.27 3.88
CA VAL A 84 -13.45 17.49 3.47
C VAL A 84 -14.76 17.66 4.26
N GLY A 85 -15.41 16.55 4.61
CA GLY A 85 -16.70 16.54 5.31
C GLY A 85 -17.64 15.47 4.77
N SER A 86 -18.91 15.53 5.11
CA SER A 86 -19.90 14.53 4.71
C SER A 86 -20.30 14.62 3.23
N CYS A 87 -20.58 13.48 2.61
CA CYS A 87 -21.08 13.44 1.24
C CYS A 87 -22.51 14.03 1.17
N PRO A 88 -22.81 14.92 0.21
CA PRO A 88 -24.16 15.45 0.06
C PRO A 88 -25.15 14.42 -0.54
N THR A 89 -24.65 13.32 -1.13
CA THR A 89 -25.45 12.35 -1.89
C THR A 89 -25.60 11.00 -1.17
N CYS A 90 -24.84 10.73 -0.09
CA CYS A 90 -24.97 9.51 0.71
C CYS A 90 -24.49 9.73 2.16
N SER A 91 -24.54 8.67 2.98
CA SER A 91 -24.02 8.66 4.36
C SER A 91 -22.49 8.54 4.47
N GLY A 92 -21.76 8.63 3.36
CA GLY A 92 -20.31 8.53 3.32
C GLY A 92 -19.60 9.86 3.62
N GLU A 93 -18.28 9.81 3.66
CA GLU A 93 -17.43 11.00 3.82
C GLU A 93 -16.71 11.35 2.52
N LEU A 94 -16.27 12.59 2.42
CA LEU A 94 -15.53 13.14 1.29
C LEU A 94 -14.06 13.29 1.64
N VAL A 95 -13.20 12.85 0.71
CA VAL A 95 -11.75 12.98 0.83
C VAL A 95 -11.21 13.65 -0.42
N ALA A 96 -10.47 14.74 -0.22
CA ALA A 96 -9.70 15.40 -1.25
C ALA A 96 -8.43 14.62 -1.52
N HIS A 97 -8.21 14.26 -2.79
CA HIS A 97 -6.95 13.74 -3.26
C HIS A 97 -6.15 14.91 -3.84
N MET A 98 -5.34 15.54 -3.00
CA MET A 98 -4.41 16.57 -3.50
C MET A 98 -3.38 15.89 -4.39
N ARG A 99 -3.05 16.45 -5.56
CA ARG A 99 -1.98 15.94 -6.42
C ARG A 99 -0.85 16.97 -6.48
N ARG A 100 0.37 16.55 -6.85
CA ARG A 100 1.46 17.53 -7.05
C ARG A 100 1.24 18.30 -8.35
N ARG A 101 1.84 19.49 -8.44
CA ARG A 101 1.86 20.34 -9.64
C ARG A 101 2.37 19.64 -10.91
N GLU A 102 3.08 18.52 -10.76
CA GLU A 102 3.69 17.72 -11.83
C GLU A 102 2.76 16.57 -12.32
N ASP A 103 1.67 16.29 -11.61
CA ASP A 103 0.70 15.27 -12.03
C ASP A 103 -0.28 15.88 -13.05
N ALA A 104 -0.38 15.28 -14.24
CA ALA A 104 -1.28 15.72 -15.31
C ALA A 104 -2.78 15.43 -15.03
N LEU A 105 -3.10 14.74 -13.93
CA LEU A 105 -4.47 14.43 -13.55
C LEU A 105 -5.05 15.54 -12.66
N PRO A 106 -6.30 15.99 -12.92
CA PRO A 106 -6.93 17.02 -12.11
C PRO A 106 -7.09 16.56 -10.65
N ALA A 107 -6.96 17.49 -9.70
CA ALA A 107 -7.29 17.22 -8.31
C ALA A 107 -8.81 16.95 -8.17
N GLU A 108 -9.17 15.95 -7.37
CA GLU A 108 -10.56 15.53 -7.19
C GLU A 108 -10.89 15.28 -5.72
N ILE A 109 -12.14 15.51 -5.36
CA ILE A 109 -12.74 15.08 -4.10
C ILE A 109 -13.63 13.88 -4.41
N VAL A 110 -13.50 12.79 -3.65
CA VAL A 110 -14.29 11.57 -3.85
C VAL A 110 -14.95 11.13 -2.55
N CYS A 111 -16.09 10.47 -2.66
CA CYS A 111 -16.73 9.82 -1.52
C CYS A 111 -16.00 8.53 -1.13
N THR A 112 -15.93 8.25 0.17
CA THR A 112 -15.38 7.00 0.73
C THR A 112 -16.30 5.79 0.51
N THR A 113 -17.59 6.01 0.28
CA THR A 113 -18.59 4.94 0.11
C THR A 113 -18.89 4.63 -1.36
N TYR A 114 -19.11 5.66 -2.18
CA TYR A 114 -19.45 5.50 -3.60
C TYR A 114 -18.44 6.23 -4.49
N PRO A 115 -17.54 5.52 -5.21
CA PRO A 115 -16.53 6.13 -6.07
C PRO A 115 -17.07 7.00 -7.21
N ASP A 116 -18.35 6.83 -7.57
CA ASP A 116 -19.02 7.64 -8.59
C ASP A 116 -19.39 9.04 -8.07
N HIS A 117 -19.47 9.21 -6.74
CA HIS A 117 -19.59 10.53 -6.11
C HIS A 117 -18.22 11.20 -6.12
N ARG A 118 -17.91 11.87 -7.24
CA ARG A 118 -16.65 12.57 -7.46
C ARG A 118 -16.88 14.01 -7.92
N TRP A 119 -16.02 14.89 -7.45
CA TRP A 119 -16.03 16.31 -7.76
C TRP A 119 -14.66 16.75 -8.26
N PRO A 120 -14.52 17.07 -9.55
CA PRO A 120 -13.29 17.69 -10.06
C PRO A 120 -13.12 19.09 -9.48
N ALA A 121 -11.89 19.62 -9.51
CA ALA A 121 -11.54 20.93 -8.98
C ALA A 121 -12.52 22.07 -9.36
N THR A 122 -13.07 22.04 -10.58
CA THR A 122 -14.05 23.04 -11.07
C THR A 122 -15.37 23.04 -10.29
N ARG A 123 -15.72 21.96 -9.59
CA ARG A 123 -16.96 21.83 -8.83
C ARG A 123 -16.79 22.03 -7.32
N TRP A 124 -15.58 22.29 -6.83
CA TRP A 124 -15.32 22.37 -5.40
C TRP A 124 -16.03 23.54 -4.72
N ALA A 125 -16.12 24.70 -5.36
CA ALA A 125 -16.87 25.84 -4.81
C ALA A 125 -18.38 25.53 -4.64
N THR A 126 -18.95 24.76 -5.57
CA THR A 126 -20.36 24.33 -5.49
C THR A 126 -20.54 23.28 -4.41
N LEU A 127 -19.61 22.32 -4.32
CA LEU A 127 -19.61 21.32 -3.26
C LEU A 127 -19.49 21.96 -1.87
N ALA A 128 -18.59 22.93 -1.70
CA ALA A 128 -18.39 23.66 -0.45
C ALA A 128 -19.68 24.33 0.05
N ARG A 129 -20.47 24.92 -0.86
CA ARG A 129 -21.79 25.48 -0.50
C ARG A 129 -22.79 24.41 -0.09
N GLN A 130 -22.78 23.24 -0.72
CA GLN A 130 -23.70 22.14 -0.41
C GLN A 130 -23.43 21.53 0.97
N ILE A 131 -22.16 21.45 1.38
CA ILE A 131 -21.78 20.91 2.69
C ILE A 131 -21.92 21.93 3.82
N GLN A 132 -21.78 23.24 3.53
CA GLN A 132 -21.92 24.33 4.53
C GLN A 132 -23.38 24.77 4.73
N GLY A 133 -24.26 24.57 3.75
CA GLY A 133 -25.68 24.95 3.82
C GLY A 133 -26.59 23.93 4.51
N ARG A 134 -26.02 23.02 5.31
CA ARG A 134 -26.70 22.01 6.12
C ARG A 134 -26.39 22.27 7.59
#